data_AF-A0A7Z8QB80-F1
#
_entry.id   AF-A0A7Z8QB80-F1
#
_cell.length_a   1.000
_cell.length_b   1.000
_cell.length_c   1.000
_cell.angle_alpha   90.00
_cell.angle_beta   90.00
_cell.angle_gamma   90.00
#
_symmetry.space_group_name_H-M   'P 1'
#
loop_
_entity.id
_entity.type
_entity.pdbx_description
1 polymer ?
#
loop_
_entity_poly.entity_id
_entity_poly.type
_entity_poly.pdbx_seq_one_letter_code
_entity_poly.pdbx_strand_id
1 'polypeptide(L)'
;ASHEKLGFREFLSENYTNTISTLGLYQPEKLWDYLHHNLHHLITTYPDSKAWLEGCDAIYRASQKGSDLHVSITKVIALLTIFGFQHHLHAKKKFITAYFSARGLEKSVIQSAIADLESWTVIIYRQKHNALFVFQGSDIDINNMVVDRIESISQGVDWTSVCNMPQNILATAHYHKFGTMRWARTQLINKIDSVLIDSLKTPALTGESFLSFILPANPSIAKELSSEELPYAAIGQISSLDSLKSVAIELIALNQIS
;
A
#
# COMPACT_ATOMS: atom_id res chain seq x y z
N ALA A 1 6.73 -22.48 23.92
CA ALA A 1 7.17 -21.19 23.35
C ALA A 1 7.96 -21.48 22.08
N SER A 2 7.57 -20.88 20.95
CA SER A 2 8.13 -21.17 19.62
C SER A 2 9.63 -20.83 19.56
N HIS A 3 10.46 -21.73 19.01
CA HIS A 3 11.88 -21.50 18.76
C HIS A 3 12.03 -20.89 17.37
N GLU A 4 11.84 -19.58 17.27
CA GLU A 4 12.06 -18.83 16.02
C GLU A 4 13.57 -18.68 15.78
N LYS A 5 14.02 -19.16 14.61
CA LYS A 5 15.43 -19.13 14.23
C LYS A 5 15.86 -17.70 13.92
N LEU A 6 17.10 -17.35 14.25
CA LEU A 6 17.67 -15.99 14.16
C LEU A 6 16.97 -14.95 15.06
N GLY A 7 16.16 -15.41 16.02
CA GLY A 7 15.45 -14.54 16.95
C GLY A 7 16.38 -13.83 17.93
N PHE A 8 15.91 -12.71 18.49
CA PHE A 8 16.68 -11.97 19.52
C PHE A 8 17.07 -12.86 20.72
N ARG A 9 16.23 -13.83 21.08
CA ARG A 9 16.51 -14.79 22.15
C ARG A 9 17.71 -15.68 21.84
N GLU A 10 17.83 -16.15 20.60
CA GLU A 10 18.99 -16.94 20.13
C GLU A 10 20.26 -16.10 20.20
N PHE A 11 20.19 -14.86 19.73
CA PHE A 11 21.30 -13.90 19.85
C PHE A 11 21.77 -13.71 21.30
N LEU A 12 20.83 -13.52 22.25
CA LEU A 12 21.18 -13.39 23.66
C LEU A 12 21.86 -14.65 24.19
N SER A 13 21.34 -15.84 23.89
CA SER A 13 21.94 -17.09 24.36
C SER A 13 23.35 -17.34 23.83
N GLU A 14 23.66 -16.85 22.63
CA GLU A 14 24.98 -17.01 22.01
C GLU A 14 25.98 -15.94 22.47
N ASN A 15 25.53 -14.71 22.72
CA ASN A 15 26.41 -13.54 22.90
C ASN A 15 26.49 -13.05 24.35
N TYR A 16 25.64 -13.56 25.26
CA TYR A 16 25.55 -13.13 26.66
C TYR A 16 25.63 -14.32 27.63
N THR A 17 26.72 -15.09 27.54
CA THR A 17 27.05 -16.15 28.51
C THR A 17 28.12 -15.67 29.50
N ASN A 18 28.18 -16.29 30.69
CA ASN A 18 29.06 -15.88 31.80
C ASN A 18 30.57 -15.87 31.47
N THR A 19 30.97 -16.43 30.33
CA THR A 19 32.36 -16.61 29.89
C THR A 19 32.80 -15.61 28.80
N ILE A 20 31.94 -14.69 28.37
CA ILE A 20 32.25 -13.76 27.27
C ILE A 20 32.84 -12.46 27.80
N SER A 21 33.99 -12.05 27.23
CA SER A 21 34.72 -10.82 27.60
C SER A 21 34.25 -9.58 26.82
N THR A 22 33.52 -9.74 25.72
CA THR A 22 33.03 -8.65 24.87
C THR A 22 31.54 -8.78 24.57
N LEU A 23 30.75 -7.77 24.95
CA LEU A 23 29.29 -7.79 24.72
C LEU A 23 28.99 -7.47 23.25
N GLY A 24 28.43 -8.44 22.53
CA GLY A 24 27.96 -8.25 21.17
C GLY A 24 26.70 -7.37 21.12
N LEU A 25 26.60 -6.47 20.14
CA LEU A 25 25.38 -5.69 19.90
C LEU A 25 24.46 -6.41 18.90
N TYR A 26 23.14 -6.29 19.10
CA TYR A 26 22.17 -6.75 18.11
C TYR A 26 22.11 -5.74 16.97
N GLN A 27 22.62 -6.15 15.81
CA GLN A 27 22.81 -5.29 14.66
C GLN A 27 21.56 -5.31 13.76
N PRO A 28 21.21 -4.20 13.08
CA PRO A 28 20.11 -4.15 12.12
C PRO A 28 20.19 -5.24 11.04
N GLU A 29 21.38 -5.65 10.62
CA GLU A 29 21.56 -6.74 9.67
C GLU A 29 20.97 -8.06 10.18
N LYS A 30 21.07 -8.32 11.48
CA LYS A 30 20.45 -9.49 12.14
C LYS A 30 18.93 -9.37 12.19
N LEU A 31 18.41 -8.14 12.34
CA LEU A 31 16.98 -7.90 12.24
C LEU A 31 16.47 -8.24 10.84
N TRP A 32 17.17 -7.80 9.78
CA TRP A 32 16.82 -8.19 8.42
C TRP A 32 16.78 -9.72 8.27
N ASP A 33 17.81 -10.42 8.73
CA ASP A 33 17.90 -11.87 8.60
C ASP A 33 16.77 -12.59 9.36
N TYR A 34 16.39 -12.09 10.54
CA TYR A 34 15.23 -12.58 11.28
C TYR A 34 13.92 -12.37 10.50
N LEU A 35 13.69 -11.14 10.01
CA LEU A 35 12.47 -10.81 9.24
C LEU A 35 12.38 -11.67 7.98
N HIS A 36 13.49 -11.84 7.26
CA HIS A 36 13.55 -12.65 6.06
C HIS A 36 13.32 -14.14 6.34
N HIS A 37 13.86 -14.67 7.44
CA HIS A 37 13.69 -16.08 7.74
C HIS A 37 12.29 -16.42 8.26
N ASN A 38 11.71 -15.58 9.14
CA ASN A 38 10.50 -15.92 9.87
C ASN A 38 9.25 -15.23 9.30
N LEU A 39 9.39 -14.01 8.76
CA LEU A 39 8.25 -13.17 8.41
C LEU A 39 8.14 -12.86 6.91
N HIS A 40 9.07 -13.32 6.07
CA HIS A 40 9.05 -13.07 4.62
C HIS A 40 7.67 -13.37 4.01
N HIS A 41 7.11 -14.56 4.29
CA HIS A 41 5.81 -14.98 3.78
C HIS A 41 4.65 -14.09 4.21
N LEU A 42 4.75 -13.44 5.36
CA LEU A 42 3.77 -12.46 5.83
C LEU A 42 3.99 -11.12 5.14
N ILE A 43 5.22 -10.61 5.10
CA ILE A 43 5.51 -9.29 4.49
C ILE A 43 5.12 -9.28 3.00
N THR A 44 5.27 -10.40 2.29
CA THR A 44 4.89 -10.52 0.88
C THR A 44 3.39 -10.41 0.60
N THR A 45 2.51 -10.51 1.61
CA THR A 45 1.05 -10.38 1.44
C THR A 45 0.50 -9.02 1.83
N TYR A 46 1.34 -8.13 2.37
CA TYR A 46 0.97 -6.79 2.81
C TYR A 46 1.29 -5.72 1.75
N PRO A 47 0.77 -4.48 1.91
CA PRO A 47 1.04 -3.37 0.98
C PRO A 47 2.54 -3.12 0.73
N ASP A 48 3.40 -3.38 1.72
CA ASP A 48 4.85 -3.19 1.63
C ASP A 48 5.60 -4.31 0.88
N SER A 49 4.89 -5.29 0.34
CA SER A 49 5.45 -6.46 -0.36
C SER A 49 6.41 -6.09 -1.49
N LYS A 50 6.08 -5.08 -2.29
CA LYS A 50 6.93 -4.61 -3.39
C LYS A 50 8.27 -4.10 -2.89
N ALA A 51 8.26 -3.17 -1.92
CA ALA A 51 9.48 -2.59 -1.36
C ALA A 51 10.34 -3.65 -0.67
N TRP A 52 9.71 -4.63 -0.01
CA TRP A 52 10.39 -5.78 0.57
C TRP A 52 11.08 -6.67 -0.46
N LEU A 53 10.39 -7.00 -1.56
CA LEU A 53 10.95 -7.81 -2.65
C LEU A 53 12.10 -7.08 -3.37
N GLU A 54 11.98 -5.78 -3.58
CA GLU A 54 13.07 -4.94 -4.12
C GLU A 54 14.29 -4.92 -3.18
N GLY A 55 14.08 -4.86 -1.87
CA GLY A 55 15.14 -5.00 -0.87
C GLY A 55 15.82 -6.37 -0.93
N CYS A 56 15.04 -7.45 -1.07
CA CYS A 56 15.57 -8.80 -1.23
C CYS A 56 16.43 -8.93 -2.50
N ASP A 57 15.95 -8.41 -3.63
CA ASP A 57 16.69 -8.39 -4.89
C ASP A 57 17.98 -7.58 -4.78
N ALA A 58 17.93 -6.38 -4.19
CA ALA A 58 19.12 -5.55 -3.98
C ALA A 58 20.18 -6.28 -3.15
N ILE A 59 19.78 -6.95 -2.07
CA ILE A 59 20.69 -7.74 -1.22
C ILE A 59 21.28 -8.92 -1.98
N TYR A 60 20.46 -9.61 -2.79
CA TYR A 60 20.95 -10.69 -3.65
C TYR A 60 21.99 -10.17 -4.67
N ARG A 61 21.71 -9.04 -5.33
CA ARG A 61 22.67 -8.42 -6.26
C ARG A 61 23.95 -7.97 -5.56
N ALA A 62 23.86 -7.46 -4.33
CA ALA A 62 25.03 -7.15 -3.50
C ALA A 62 25.86 -8.40 -3.19
N SER A 63 25.23 -9.52 -2.85
CA SER A 63 25.94 -10.76 -2.52
C SER A 63 26.60 -11.42 -3.72
N GLN A 64 26.09 -11.19 -4.93
CA GLN A 64 26.69 -11.75 -6.16
C GLN A 64 27.99 -11.04 -6.58
N LYS A 65 28.17 -9.77 -6.21
CA LYS A 65 29.30 -8.92 -6.69
C LYS A 65 30.23 -8.45 -5.58
N GLY A 66 29.70 -8.30 -4.37
CA GLY A 66 30.39 -7.66 -3.25
C GLY A 66 30.78 -8.62 -2.13
N SER A 67 31.41 -8.04 -1.11
CA SER A 67 31.75 -8.70 0.14
C SER A 67 30.63 -8.62 1.18
N ASP A 68 30.82 -9.27 2.34
CA ASP A 68 29.90 -9.18 3.49
C ASP A 68 29.60 -7.74 3.93
N LEU A 69 30.53 -6.82 3.74
CA LEU A 69 30.32 -5.40 4.00
C LEU A 69 29.26 -4.81 3.05
N HIS A 70 29.32 -5.16 1.77
CA HIS A 70 28.36 -4.69 0.77
C HIS A 70 26.95 -5.19 1.09
N VAL A 71 26.84 -6.48 1.45
CA VAL A 71 25.59 -7.10 1.89
C VAL A 71 25.06 -6.42 3.16
N SER A 72 25.93 -6.18 4.14
CA SER A 72 25.56 -5.55 5.40
C SER A 72 25.05 -4.11 5.21
N ILE A 73 25.77 -3.30 4.41
CA ILE A 73 25.35 -1.94 4.05
C ILE A 73 23.98 -1.99 3.35
N THR A 74 23.79 -2.91 2.41
CA THR A 74 22.54 -3.04 1.65
C THR A 74 21.38 -3.43 2.55
N LYS A 75 21.57 -4.36 3.50
CA LYS A 75 20.55 -4.72 4.52
C LYS A 75 20.10 -3.52 5.36
N VAL A 76 21.06 -2.71 5.84
CA VAL A 76 20.73 -1.50 6.61
C VAL A 76 19.96 -0.49 5.76
N ILE A 77 20.38 -0.27 4.52
CA ILE A 77 19.69 0.64 3.59
C ILE A 77 18.28 0.12 3.27
N ALA A 78 18.11 -1.18 3.04
CA ALA A 78 16.82 -1.79 2.76
C ALA A 78 15.84 -1.62 3.94
N LEU A 79 16.29 -1.88 5.18
CA LEU A 79 15.47 -1.65 6.38
C LEU A 79 15.00 -0.20 6.49
N LEU A 80 15.92 0.76 6.29
CA LEU A 80 15.58 2.18 6.36
C LEU A 80 14.70 2.63 5.17
N THR A 81 14.85 2.00 4.01
CA THR A 81 14.00 2.28 2.84
C THR A 81 12.56 1.83 3.11
N ILE A 82 12.38 0.63 3.65
CA ILE A 82 11.06 0.02 3.85
C ILE A 82 10.37 0.60 5.08
N PHE A 83 11.04 0.60 6.23
CA PHE A 83 10.42 0.95 7.51
C PHE A 83 10.76 2.36 8.00
N GLY A 84 11.84 2.96 7.48
CA GLY A 84 12.32 4.26 7.94
C GLY A 84 11.58 5.45 7.33
N PHE A 85 10.98 5.30 6.14
CA PHE A 85 10.41 6.40 5.37
C PHE A 85 9.30 7.15 6.13
N GLN A 86 8.34 6.42 6.72
CA GLN A 86 7.23 6.98 7.50
C GLN A 86 7.68 7.72 8.77
N HIS A 87 8.89 7.42 9.26
CA HIS A 87 9.46 8.02 10.46
C HIS A 87 10.56 9.04 10.16
N HIS A 88 10.73 9.43 8.89
CA HIS A 88 11.81 10.31 8.43
C HIS A 88 13.23 9.80 8.75
N LEU A 89 13.37 8.48 8.93
CA LEU A 89 14.63 7.78 9.17
C LEU A 89 15.22 7.34 7.82
N HIS A 90 15.96 8.23 7.19
CA HIS A 90 16.56 7.96 5.88
C HIS A 90 18.03 7.51 5.99
N ALA A 91 18.46 6.62 5.10
CA ALA A 91 19.83 6.13 5.02
C ALA A 91 20.80 7.19 4.44
N LYS A 92 21.05 8.26 5.20
CA LYS A 92 22.00 9.31 4.79
C LYS A 92 23.42 8.73 4.71
N LYS A 93 24.19 9.08 3.68
CA LYS A 93 25.60 8.64 3.52
C LYS A 93 26.41 8.82 4.81
N LYS A 94 26.29 9.99 5.46
CA LYS A 94 26.95 10.28 6.74
C LYS A 94 26.58 9.30 7.86
N PHE A 95 25.31 8.92 7.96
CA PHE A 95 24.84 7.97 8.97
C PHE A 95 25.42 6.57 8.72
N ILE A 96 25.33 6.07 7.48
CA ILE A 96 25.86 4.75 7.13
C ILE A 96 27.37 4.70 7.38
N THR A 97 28.12 5.70 6.95
CA THR A 97 29.56 5.78 7.24
C THR A 97 29.84 5.82 8.74
N ALA A 98 29.12 6.62 9.52
CA ALA A 98 29.33 6.70 10.96
C ALA A 98 29.01 5.38 11.68
N TYR A 99 27.91 4.71 11.30
CA TYR A 99 27.49 3.43 11.87
C TYR A 99 28.55 2.34 11.67
N PHE A 100 29.05 2.16 10.44
CA PHE A 100 30.08 1.15 10.17
C PHE A 100 31.46 1.54 10.71
N SER A 101 31.80 2.84 10.78
CA SER A 101 33.04 3.29 11.42
C SER A 101 33.03 3.06 12.93
N ALA A 102 31.90 3.24 13.61
CA ALA A 102 31.76 2.91 15.03
C ALA A 102 31.98 1.41 15.33
N ARG A 103 31.88 0.56 14.29
CA ARG A 103 32.15 -0.89 14.35
C ARG A 103 33.60 -1.25 14.01
N GLY A 104 34.48 -0.26 13.84
CA GLY A 104 35.91 -0.45 13.60
C GLY A 104 36.32 -0.54 12.13
N LEU A 105 35.40 -0.26 11.19
CA LEU A 105 35.74 -0.23 9.76
C LEU A 105 36.28 1.13 9.33
N GLU A 106 37.28 1.12 8.46
CA GLU A 106 37.86 2.35 7.92
C GLU A 106 36.87 3.09 7.02
N LYS A 107 36.82 4.42 7.15
CA LYS A 107 35.90 5.28 6.36
C LYS A 107 36.10 5.13 4.86
N SER A 108 37.34 4.98 4.40
CA SER A 108 37.69 4.82 2.98
C SER A 108 37.07 3.55 2.40
N VAL A 109 37.17 2.43 3.13
CA VAL A 109 36.59 1.13 2.77
C VAL A 109 35.06 1.21 2.70
N ILE A 110 34.42 1.87 3.67
CA ILE A 110 32.96 2.05 3.68
C ILE A 110 32.52 2.91 2.50
N GLN A 111 33.23 3.99 2.20
CA GLN A 111 32.93 4.87 1.07
C GLN A 111 33.11 4.16 -0.27
N SER A 112 34.16 3.34 -0.42
CA SER A 112 34.34 2.49 -1.59
C SER A 112 33.18 1.53 -1.75
N ALA A 113 32.79 0.81 -0.69
CA ALA A 113 31.68 -0.14 -0.75
C ALA A 113 30.35 0.53 -1.11
N ILE A 114 30.08 1.75 -0.62
CA ILE A 114 28.90 2.52 -1.02
C ILE A 114 28.98 2.90 -2.51
N ALA A 115 30.14 3.36 -2.98
CA ALA A 115 30.35 3.73 -4.39
C ALA A 115 30.19 2.51 -5.33
N ASP A 116 30.72 1.35 -4.92
CA ASP A 116 30.57 0.09 -5.63
C ASP A 116 29.08 -0.29 -5.74
N LEU A 117 28.33 -0.24 -4.64
CA LEU A 117 26.89 -0.50 -4.63
C LEU A 117 26.09 0.47 -5.51
N GLU A 118 26.46 1.75 -5.53
CA GLU A 118 25.85 2.75 -6.45
C GLU A 118 26.18 2.40 -7.92
N SER A 119 27.43 2.03 -8.22
CA SER A 119 27.87 1.67 -9.58
C SER A 119 27.20 0.40 -10.11
N TRP A 120 26.90 -0.55 -9.23
CA TRP A 120 26.21 -1.80 -9.58
C TRP A 120 24.70 -1.67 -9.59
N THR A 121 24.19 -0.43 -9.47
CA THR A 121 22.78 -0.09 -9.37
C THR A 121 22.06 -0.88 -8.27
N VAL A 122 22.76 -1.27 -7.20
CA VAL A 122 22.15 -1.93 -6.03
C VAL A 122 21.42 -0.91 -5.18
N ILE A 123 22.04 0.25 -5.01
CA ILE A 123 21.47 1.40 -4.30
C ILE A 123 21.49 2.63 -5.20
N ILE A 124 20.64 3.60 -4.88
CA ILE A 124 20.55 4.88 -5.56
C ILE A 124 20.48 6.03 -4.55
N TYR A 125 21.14 7.14 -4.87
CA TYR A 125 21.02 8.37 -4.10
C TYR A 125 19.84 9.21 -4.62
N ARG A 126 18.90 9.56 -3.74
CA ARG A 126 17.75 10.42 -4.06
C ARG A 126 17.95 11.82 -3.48
N GLN A 127 18.04 12.83 -4.35
CA GLN A 127 18.32 14.21 -3.94
C GLN A 127 17.22 14.81 -3.04
N LYS A 128 15.93 14.51 -3.31
CA LYS A 128 14.77 14.97 -2.51
C LYS A 128 14.92 14.67 -1.02
N HIS A 129 15.52 13.52 -0.68
CA HIS A 129 15.68 13.06 0.71
C HIS A 129 17.12 13.14 1.23
N ASN A 130 18.08 13.49 0.36
CA ASN A 130 19.51 13.47 0.67
C ASN A 130 19.95 12.14 1.32
N ALA A 131 19.53 11.03 0.73
CA ALA A 131 19.72 9.69 1.29
C ALA A 131 19.82 8.60 0.22
N LEU A 132 20.35 7.45 0.65
CA LEU A 132 20.46 6.23 -0.14
C LEU A 132 19.18 5.40 -0.02
N PHE A 133 18.80 4.76 -1.11
CA PHE A 133 17.66 3.86 -1.23
C PHE A 133 18.08 2.60 -1.97
N VAL A 134 17.38 1.49 -1.77
CA VAL A 134 17.52 0.34 -2.67
C VAL A 134 17.02 0.73 -4.07
N PHE A 135 17.71 0.28 -5.11
CA PHE A 135 17.32 0.56 -6.48
C PHE A 135 16.16 -0.36 -6.91
N GLN A 136 15.10 0.24 -7.46
CA GLN A 136 13.81 -0.43 -7.68
C GLN A 136 13.65 -1.03 -9.09
N GLY A 137 14.71 -1.09 -9.90
CA GLY A 137 14.70 -1.72 -11.24
C GLY A 137 13.97 -0.90 -12.31
N SER A 138 12.80 -0.37 -11.99
CA SER A 138 12.11 0.68 -12.73
C SER A 138 12.35 2.01 -12.03
N ASP A 139 12.95 2.99 -12.69
CA ASP A 139 13.13 4.36 -12.20
C ASP A 139 11.79 5.12 -11.98
N ILE A 140 10.67 4.40 -11.93
CA ILE A 140 9.32 4.88 -11.65
C ILE A 140 8.91 4.26 -10.31
N ASP A 141 8.99 5.06 -9.25
CA ASP A 141 8.46 4.72 -7.94
C ASP A 141 6.94 4.91 -7.97
N ILE A 142 6.23 3.94 -8.58
CA ILE A 142 4.77 3.96 -8.75
C ILE A 142 4.09 4.17 -7.40
N ASN A 143 4.61 3.58 -6.32
CA ASN A 143 4.00 3.70 -4.99
C ASN A 143 4.06 5.14 -4.49
N ASN A 144 5.23 5.78 -4.54
CA ASN A 144 5.34 7.18 -4.17
C ASN A 144 4.55 8.10 -5.11
N MET A 145 4.50 7.81 -6.42
CA MET A 145 3.68 8.58 -7.35
C MET A 145 2.19 8.44 -7.05
N VAL A 146 1.72 7.25 -6.70
CA VAL A 146 0.33 7.00 -6.29
C VAL A 146 0.02 7.73 -5.00
N VAL A 147 0.90 7.66 -3.98
CA VAL A 147 0.71 8.38 -2.71
C VAL A 147 0.70 9.89 -2.93
N ASP A 148 1.71 10.46 -3.60
CA ASP A 148 1.80 11.89 -3.93
C ASP A 148 0.54 12.32 -4.72
N ARG A 149 0.05 11.45 -5.63
CA ARG A 149 -1.15 11.74 -6.43
C ARG A 149 -2.41 11.70 -5.59
N ILE A 150 -2.61 10.66 -4.76
CA ILE A 150 -3.73 10.54 -3.82
C ILE A 150 -3.79 11.78 -2.95
N GLU A 151 -2.66 12.21 -2.36
CA GLU A 151 -2.60 13.44 -1.56
C GLU A 151 -3.06 14.65 -2.38
N SER A 152 -2.56 14.80 -3.61
CA SER A 152 -2.92 15.93 -4.50
C SER A 152 -4.39 15.96 -4.94
N ILE A 153 -5.06 14.80 -5.05
CA ILE A 153 -6.43 14.70 -5.60
C ILE A 153 -7.50 14.41 -4.54
N SER A 154 -7.09 14.04 -3.31
CA SER A 154 -7.99 13.63 -2.22
C SER A 154 -9.06 14.67 -1.90
N GLN A 155 -8.76 15.95 -2.11
CA GLN A 155 -9.69 17.06 -1.94
C GLN A 155 -10.30 17.47 -3.29
N GLY A 156 -11.54 17.06 -3.55
CA GLY A 156 -12.34 17.57 -4.66
C GLY A 156 -12.57 16.61 -5.83
N VAL A 157 -11.95 15.43 -5.84
CA VAL A 157 -12.27 14.40 -6.84
C VAL A 157 -13.62 13.73 -6.55
N ASP A 158 -14.43 13.59 -7.59
CA ASP A 158 -15.65 12.79 -7.55
C ASP A 158 -15.32 11.30 -7.64
N TRP A 159 -14.94 10.73 -6.50
CA TRP A 159 -14.58 9.32 -6.36
C TRP A 159 -15.72 8.36 -6.74
N THR A 160 -16.97 8.82 -6.76
CA THR A 160 -18.11 7.97 -7.12
C THR A 160 -18.18 7.63 -8.60
N SER A 161 -17.51 8.42 -9.45
CA SER A 161 -17.48 8.23 -10.90
C SER A 161 -16.90 6.86 -11.32
N VAL A 162 -15.89 6.36 -10.60
CA VAL A 162 -15.27 5.06 -10.87
C VAL A 162 -15.97 3.90 -10.17
N CYS A 163 -16.87 4.19 -9.23
CA CYS A 163 -17.68 3.19 -8.53
C CYS A 163 -18.95 2.82 -9.30
N ASN A 164 -19.30 3.58 -10.35
CA ASN A 164 -20.58 3.45 -11.04
C ASN A 164 -20.56 2.27 -12.03
N MET A 165 -20.52 1.06 -11.50
CA MET A 165 -20.80 -0.16 -12.26
C MET A 165 -22.25 -0.57 -12.02
N PRO A 166 -23.13 -0.44 -13.03
CA PRO A 166 -24.54 -0.79 -12.87
C PRO A 166 -24.67 -2.29 -12.64
N GLN A 167 -25.09 -2.68 -11.43
CA GLN A 167 -25.42 -4.06 -11.10
C GLN A 167 -26.93 -4.25 -11.15
N ASN A 168 -27.38 -5.25 -11.91
CA ASN A 168 -28.78 -5.62 -11.99
C ASN A 168 -29.06 -6.76 -11.00
N ILE A 169 -30.05 -6.56 -10.14
CA ILE A 169 -30.52 -7.55 -9.17
C ILE A 169 -31.84 -8.13 -9.66
N LEU A 170 -31.84 -9.42 -9.98
CA LEU A 170 -33.02 -10.12 -10.47
C LEU A 170 -34.02 -10.41 -9.33
N ALA A 171 -35.31 -10.14 -9.56
CA ALA A 171 -36.40 -10.54 -8.68
C ALA A 171 -36.74 -12.03 -8.88
N THR A 172 -35.88 -12.91 -8.39
CA THR A 172 -35.97 -14.38 -8.60
C THR A 172 -37.31 -14.96 -8.17
N ALA A 173 -37.83 -14.57 -7.00
CA ALA A 173 -39.13 -15.04 -6.50
C ALA A 173 -40.29 -14.67 -7.45
N HIS A 174 -40.26 -13.45 -8.00
CA HIS A 174 -41.25 -13.02 -8.98
C HIS A 174 -41.13 -13.82 -10.28
N TYR A 175 -39.90 -14.00 -10.77
CA TYR A 175 -39.64 -14.78 -11.98
C TYR A 175 -40.15 -16.22 -11.85
N HIS A 176 -39.88 -16.90 -10.74
CA HIS A 176 -40.39 -18.25 -10.50
C HIS A 176 -41.91 -18.34 -10.41
N LYS A 177 -42.57 -17.30 -9.86
CA LYS A 177 -44.02 -17.31 -9.66
C LYS A 177 -44.82 -16.94 -10.91
N PHE A 178 -44.30 -16.02 -11.72
CA PHE A 178 -45.06 -15.41 -12.82
C PHE A 178 -44.42 -15.60 -14.20
N GLY A 179 -43.24 -16.23 -14.29
CA GLY A 179 -42.53 -16.50 -15.55
C GLY A 179 -41.96 -15.26 -16.24
N THR A 180 -42.11 -14.06 -15.66
CA THR A 180 -41.67 -12.79 -16.23
C THR A 180 -40.46 -12.24 -15.49
N MET A 181 -39.42 -11.90 -16.25
CA MET A 181 -38.17 -11.38 -15.72
C MET A 181 -38.34 -9.91 -15.31
N ARG A 182 -37.93 -9.58 -14.09
CA ARG A 182 -37.89 -8.21 -13.57
C ARG A 182 -36.61 -8.03 -12.77
N TRP A 183 -35.93 -6.91 -12.95
CA TRP A 183 -34.70 -6.60 -12.22
C TRP A 183 -34.70 -5.17 -11.70
N ALA A 184 -34.02 -4.97 -10.59
CA ALA A 184 -33.70 -3.66 -10.05
C ALA A 184 -32.26 -3.30 -10.43
N ARG A 185 -31.95 -2.02 -10.59
CA ARG A 185 -30.56 -1.55 -10.76
C ARG A 185 -30.02 -1.01 -9.44
N THR A 186 -28.71 -1.13 -9.19
CA THR A 186 -28.03 -0.45 -8.07
C THR A 186 -27.29 0.78 -8.57
N GLN A 187 -27.33 1.87 -7.80
CA GLN A 187 -26.64 3.12 -8.12
C GLN A 187 -26.06 3.78 -6.87
N LEU A 188 -24.80 4.24 -6.97
CA LEU A 188 -24.19 5.13 -6.00
C LEU A 188 -24.35 6.58 -6.49
N ILE A 189 -24.99 7.43 -5.69
CA ILE A 189 -25.36 8.79 -6.09
C ILE A 189 -24.64 9.81 -5.22
N ASN A 190 -23.90 10.71 -5.85
CA ASN A 190 -23.19 11.82 -5.19
C ASN A 190 -23.78 13.20 -5.52
N LYS A 191 -24.60 13.28 -6.57
CA LYS A 191 -25.28 14.50 -7.02
C LYS A 191 -26.68 14.15 -7.45
N ILE A 192 -27.63 15.02 -7.10
CA ILE A 192 -29.02 14.91 -7.51
C ILE A 192 -29.27 15.95 -8.60
N ASP A 193 -29.94 15.55 -9.66
CA ASP A 193 -30.48 16.43 -10.68
C ASP A 193 -31.95 16.10 -10.94
N SER A 194 -32.64 17.00 -11.64
CA SER A 194 -34.07 16.84 -11.91
C SER A 194 -34.36 15.60 -12.76
N VAL A 195 -33.46 15.25 -13.68
CA VAL A 195 -33.60 14.09 -14.56
C VAL A 195 -33.59 12.79 -13.76
N LEU A 196 -32.68 12.68 -12.79
CA LEU A 196 -32.60 11.55 -11.89
C LEU A 196 -33.89 11.42 -11.07
N ILE A 197 -34.35 12.50 -10.43
CA ILE A 197 -35.56 12.49 -9.61
C ILE A 197 -36.78 12.08 -10.45
N ASP A 198 -36.93 12.64 -11.65
CA ASP A 198 -38.03 12.30 -12.55
C ASP A 198 -38.00 10.80 -12.91
N SER A 199 -36.82 10.26 -13.23
CA SER A 199 -36.65 8.83 -13.56
C SER A 199 -37.04 7.88 -12.41
N LEU A 200 -36.97 8.35 -11.17
CA LEU A 200 -37.31 7.57 -9.97
C LEU A 200 -38.79 7.71 -9.58
N LYS A 201 -39.50 8.66 -10.19
CA LYS A 201 -40.95 8.88 -10.03
C LYS A 201 -41.77 8.28 -11.16
N THR A 202 -41.17 8.08 -12.34
CA THR A 202 -41.86 7.50 -13.49
C THR A 202 -41.86 5.99 -13.47
N PRO A 203 -42.99 5.33 -13.82
CA PRO A 203 -43.03 3.87 -13.97
C PRO A 203 -42.10 3.42 -15.11
N ALA A 204 -41.37 2.34 -14.87
CA ALA A 204 -40.47 1.75 -15.85
C ALA A 204 -41.21 1.19 -17.07
N LEU A 205 -40.62 1.34 -18.25
CA LEU A 205 -41.12 0.73 -19.49
C LEU A 205 -40.71 -0.75 -19.58
N THR A 206 -41.33 -1.47 -20.52
CA THR A 206 -40.98 -2.87 -20.79
C THR A 206 -39.51 -2.97 -21.19
N GLY A 207 -38.74 -3.79 -20.47
CA GLY A 207 -37.31 -3.97 -20.70
C GLY A 207 -36.40 -3.06 -19.88
N GLU A 208 -36.96 -2.25 -18.98
CA GLU A 208 -36.21 -1.40 -18.05
C GLU A 208 -36.24 -1.95 -16.62
N SER A 209 -35.35 -1.44 -15.76
CA SER A 209 -35.34 -1.78 -14.34
C SER A 209 -36.59 -1.24 -13.65
N PHE A 210 -37.36 -2.11 -13.00
CA PHE A 210 -38.62 -1.70 -12.33
C PHE A 210 -38.40 -0.93 -11.02
N LEU A 211 -37.18 -0.97 -10.49
CA LEU A 211 -36.79 -0.37 -9.21
C LEU A 211 -35.31 0.05 -9.27
N SER A 212 -34.96 1.14 -8.58
CA SER A 212 -33.57 1.54 -8.34
C SER A 212 -33.21 1.42 -6.86
N PHE A 213 -32.19 0.64 -6.54
CA PHE A 213 -31.55 0.65 -5.22
C PHE A 213 -30.49 1.76 -5.19
N ILE A 214 -30.69 2.75 -4.34
CA ILE A 214 -29.86 3.95 -4.29
C ILE A 214 -29.01 3.94 -3.03
N LEU A 215 -27.71 4.09 -3.21
CA LEU A 215 -26.74 4.32 -2.14
C LEU A 215 -26.34 5.80 -2.18
N PRO A 216 -26.71 6.61 -1.17
CA PRO A 216 -26.27 8.00 -1.08
C PRO A 216 -24.78 8.05 -0.73
N ALA A 217 -23.99 8.81 -1.48
CA ALA A 217 -22.56 8.95 -1.23
C ALA A 217 -22.24 9.79 0.01
N ASN A 218 -23.19 10.61 0.48
CA ASN A 218 -23.03 11.45 1.66
C ASN A 218 -24.39 11.71 2.36
N PRO A 219 -24.38 12.16 3.63
CA PRO A 219 -25.61 12.38 4.41
C PRO A 219 -26.53 13.46 3.83
N SER A 220 -25.98 14.46 3.13
CA SER A 220 -26.77 15.53 2.52
C SER A 220 -27.65 14.98 1.40
N ILE A 221 -27.08 14.17 0.51
CA ILE A 221 -27.82 13.46 -0.56
C ILE A 221 -28.85 12.50 0.04
N ALA A 222 -28.50 11.79 1.12
CA ALA A 222 -29.44 10.89 1.78
C ALA A 222 -30.69 11.64 2.28
N LYS A 223 -30.49 12.83 2.87
CA LYS A 223 -31.57 13.68 3.38
C LYS A 223 -32.46 14.22 2.26
N GLU A 224 -31.84 14.67 1.17
CA GLU A 224 -32.55 15.21 0.00
C GLU A 224 -33.40 14.13 -0.69
N LEU A 225 -32.84 12.93 -0.93
CA LEU A 225 -33.60 11.80 -1.49
C LEU A 225 -34.74 11.35 -0.57
N SER A 226 -34.54 11.41 0.75
CA SER A 226 -35.55 11.01 1.73
C SER A 226 -36.69 12.03 1.86
N SER A 227 -36.51 13.27 1.39
CA SER A 227 -37.58 14.28 1.37
C SER A 227 -38.50 14.19 0.16
N GLU A 228 -38.12 13.40 -0.85
CA GLU A 228 -38.89 13.20 -2.07
C GLU A 228 -39.72 11.91 -2.00
N GLU A 229 -40.90 11.93 -2.62
CA GLU A 229 -41.70 10.71 -2.79
C GLU A 229 -41.23 9.97 -4.04
N LEU A 230 -40.47 8.89 -3.84
CA LEU A 230 -39.79 8.13 -4.90
C LEU A 230 -40.32 6.68 -4.95
N PRO A 231 -41.48 6.42 -5.61
CA PRO A 231 -42.15 5.12 -5.61
C PRO A 231 -41.35 3.98 -6.26
N TYR A 232 -40.37 4.32 -7.11
CA TYR A 232 -39.52 3.35 -7.81
C TYR A 232 -38.07 3.38 -7.33
N ALA A 233 -37.84 3.89 -6.11
CA ALA A 233 -36.54 3.89 -5.47
C ALA A 233 -36.57 3.24 -4.09
N ALA A 234 -35.48 2.58 -3.71
CA ALA A 234 -35.21 2.13 -2.36
C ALA A 234 -33.86 2.71 -1.92
N ILE A 235 -33.88 3.61 -0.94
CA ILE A 235 -32.70 4.35 -0.46
C ILE A 235 -32.05 3.57 0.68
N GLY A 236 -30.78 3.19 0.50
CA GLY A 236 -29.99 2.53 1.52
C GLY A 236 -29.46 3.52 2.56
N GLN A 237 -29.41 3.09 3.82
CA GLN A 237 -28.67 3.76 4.87
C GLN A 237 -27.31 3.07 5.05
N ILE A 238 -26.24 3.86 5.03
CA ILE A 238 -24.87 3.35 5.08
C ILE A 238 -24.16 3.99 6.27
N SER A 239 -23.46 3.18 7.07
CA SER A 239 -22.72 3.63 8.25
C SER A 239 -21.40 4.31 7.88
N SER A 240 -20.68 3.81 6.86
CA SER A 240 -19.47 4.41 6.32
C SER A 240 -19.20 3.95 4.89
N LEU A 241 -18.66 4.85 4.07
CA LEU A 241 -18.16 4.58 2.71
C LEU A 241 -16.63 4.78 2.63
N ASP A 242 -15.94 4.90 3.76
CA ASP A 242 -14.53 5.33 3.79
C ASP A 242 -13.61 4.36 3.07
N SER A 243 -13.82 3.06 3.26
CA SER A 243 -13.05 2.02 2.56
C SER A 243 -13.27 2.07 1.04
N LEU A 244 -14.52 2.16 0.60
CA LEU A 244 -14.85 2.28 -0.83
C LEU A 244 -14.25 3.55 -1.43
N LYS A 245 -14.36 4.68 -0.71
CA LYS A 245 -13.79 5.96 -1.11
C LYS A 245 -12.26 5.88 -1.23
N SER A 246 -11.58 5.24 -0.28
CA SER A 246 -10.13 5.07 -0.30
C SER A 246 -9.68 4.31 -1.55
N VAL A 247 -10.29 3.14 -1.81
CA VAL A 247 -9.96 2.31 -2.97
C VAL A 247 -10.31 3.01 -4.29
N ALA A 248 -11.43 3.74 -4.33
CA ALA A 248 -11.82 4.50 -5.52
C ALA A 248 -10.84 5.64 -5.84
N ILE A 249 -10.38 6.38 -4.83
CA ILE A 249 -9.38 7.45 -5.02
C ILE A 249 -8.04 6.86 -5.47
N GLU A 250 -7.63 5.72 -4.91
CA GLU A 250 -6.43 4.99 -5.34
C GLU A 250 -6.53 4.55 -6.81
N LEU A 251 -7.67 3.99 -7.23
CA LEU A 251 -7.90 3.62 -8.62
C LEU A 251 -7.83 4.83 -9.57
N ILE A 252 -8.39 5.98 -9.16
CA ILE A 252 -8.29 7.22 -9.94
C ILE A 252 -6.84 7.68 -10.05
N ALA A 253 -6.08 7.62 -8.95
CA ALA A 253 -4.67 7.98 -8.95
C ALA A 253 -3.86 7.09 -9.90
N LEU A 254 -4.09 5.77 -9.88
CA LEU A 254 -3.44 4.81 -10.76
C LEU A 254 -3.72 5.08 -12.25
N ASN A 255 -4.99 5.31 -12.60
CA ASN A 255 -5.39 5.59 -14.00
C ASN A 255 -4.83 6.90 -14.56
N GLN A 256 -4.38 7.83 -13.71
CA GLN A 256 -3.76 9.08 -14.13
C GLN A 256 -2.23 9.00 -14.24
N ILE A 257 -1.63 7.93 -13.70
CA ILE A 257 -0.19 7.67 -13.77
C ILE A 257 0.16 6.81 -14.99
N SER A 258 -0.78 5.97 -15.46
CA SER A 258 -0.67 5.17 -16.69
C SER A 258 -0.94 5.98 -17.96
#